data_AF-A0A6J2JV71-F1
#
_entry.id   AF-A0A6J2JV71-F1
#
_cell.length_a   1.000
_cell.length_b   1.000
_cell.length_c   1.000
_cell.angle_alpha   90.00
_cell.angle_beta   90.00
_cell.angle_gamma   90.00
#
_symmetry.space_group_name_H-M   'P 1'
#
loop_
_entity.id
_entity.type
_entity.pdbx_description
1 polymer ?
#
loop_
_entity_poly.entity_id
_entity_poly.type
_entity_poly.pdbx_seq_one_letter_code
_entity_poly.pdbx_strand_id
1 'polypeptide(L)'
;MGRHSEWRRIAKRQRRRKIRVQQAQLRDSILEDSDLQAQQQILDNLIEEQIILSNKIENEKWLQAEKNYMDNWEKLQQYKERLLQEKMEQKIKLTLEWEAEKERRKIEEEKLKQIKEENMKKHQEFLENLQKFMAGDSCEPPKELNYVCDTRPGAEMCTFFSKTATCRFGDQCSRNHQYPSISNVLLAKNFYAHFGLDNMFENNEYDADIMLEYDENETYKEFEEFFCDVLTEFEKFGKIVQFKVCKNYEKHLRGNTYIEYADLRCAVAAYRFLNSRWYGGRQLSLQFCNIRSWRNAICGLQAKQRCHKGRSCNFLHIFRNPNNLFSLQKLPEENYIPRRRTPPRSWRWSESPETEIPKDTKSSRESNDEEKKNRERRRSHKRKLRKD
;
A
#
# COMPACT_ATOMS: atom_id res chain seq x y z
N MET A 1 3.02 5.00 -160.12
CA MET A 1 2.65 4.51 -158.77
C MET A 1 3.10 5.49 -157.69
N GLY A 2 2.23 5.79 -156.72
CA GLY A 2 2.61 6.19 -155.35
C GLY A 2 2.71 7.68 -154.99
N ARG A 3 3.66 8.44 -155.55
CA ARG A 3 4.29 9.53 -154.78
C ARG A 3 3.52 10.87 -154.63
N HIS A 4 2.66 11.26 -155.58
CA HIS A 4 2.07 12.63 -155.59
C HIS A 4 0.74 12.76 -154.81
N SER A 5 -0.05 11.68 -154.76
CA SER A 5 -1.31 11.63 -153.99
C SER A 5 -1.06 11.61 -152.47
N GLU A 6 -0.03 10.86 -152.07
CA GLU A 6 0.37 10.70 -150.67
C GLU A 6 0.87 12.02 -150.07
N TRP A 7 1.69 12.77 -150.81
CA TRP A 7 2.19 14.08 -150.40
C TRP A 7 1.04 15.10 -150.17
N ARG A 8 0.04 15.14 -151.05
CA ARG A 8 -1.14 16.03 -150.89
C ARG A 8 -1.97 15.67 -149.67
N ARG A 9 -2.12 14.37 -149.35
CA ARG A 9 -2.86 13.92 -148.16
C ARG A 9 -2.13 14.32 -146.88
N ILE A 10 -0.80 14.15 -146.84
CA ILE A 10 0.05 14.58 -145.71
C ILE A 10 0.00 16.10 -145.54
N ALA A 11 0.13 16.87 -146.63
CA ALA A 11 0.05 18.32 -146.60
C ALA A 11 -1.31 18.83 -146.10
N LYS A 12 -2.43 18.25 -146.55
CA LYS A 12 -3.78 18.61 -146.04
C LYS A 12 -3.95 18.25 -144.57
N ARG A 13 -3.43 17.10 -144.12
CA ARG A 13 -3.48 16.68 -142.71
C ARG A 13 -2.67 17.63 -141.83
N GLN A 14 -1.45 17.99 -142.25
CA GLN A 14 -0.62 18.96 -141.52
C GLN A 14 -1.27 20.35 -141.50
N ARG A 15 -1.87 20.81 -142.60
CA ARG A 15 -2.60 22.08 -142.64
C ARG A 15 -3.80 22.10 -141.68
N ARG A 16 -4.62 21.04 -141.64
CA ARG A 16 -5.73 20.92 -140.69
C ARG A 16 -5.26 20.81 -139.23
N ARG A 17 -4.11 20.17 -138.99
CA ARG A 17 -3.50 20.13 -137.66
C ARG A 17 -3.03 21.52 -137.23
N LYS A 18 -2.33 22.26 -138.10
CA LYS A 18 -1.90 23.64 -137.83
C LYS A 18 -3.09 24.57 -137.55
N ILE A 19 -4.17 24.49 -138.35
CA ILE A 19 -5.37 25.31 -138.13
C ILE A 19 -6.06 24.97 -136.80
N ARG A 20 -6.21 23.67 -136.46
CA ARG A 20 -6.81 23.27 -135.17
C ARG A 20 -5.96 23.69 -133.98
N VAL A 21 -4.63 23.58 -134.09
CA VAL A 21 -3.71 24.02 -133.04
C VAL A 21 -3.76 25.54 -132.89
N GLN A 22 -3.77 26.29 -133.99
CA GLN A 22 -3.91 27.76 -133.94
C GLN A 22 -5.27 28.20 -133.39
N GLN A 23 -6.36 27.52 -133.73
CA GLN A 23 -7.68 27.81 -133.16
C GLN A 23 -7.78 27.43 -131.68
N ALA A 24 -7.17 26.33 -131.24
CA ALA A 24 -7.09 25.97 -129.83
C ALA A 24 -6.24 26.99 -129.05
N GLN A 25 -5.07 27.37 -129.58
CA GLN A 25 -4.23 28.41 -128.98
C GLN A 25 -4.91 29.77 -128.93
N LEU A 26 -5.67 30.16 -129.96
CA LEU A 26 -6.47 31.39 -129.91
C LEU A 26 -7.61 31.29 -128.90
N ARG A 27 -8.22 30.13 -128.72
CA ARG A 27 -9.31 29.92 -127.76
C ARG A 27 -8.79 29.90 -126.32
N ASP A 28 -7.65 29.26 -126.08
CA ASP A 28 -7.01 29.17 -124.78
C ASP A 28 -6.34 30.51 -124.39
N SER A 29 -5.79 31.25 -125.37
CA SER A 29 -5.26 32.61 -125.16
C SER A 29 -6.35 33.65 -124.87
N ILE A 30 -7.61 33.37 -125.21
CA ILE A 30 -8.77 34.22 -124.86
C ILE A 30 -9.34 33.84 -123.48
N LEU A 31 -8.94 32.70 -122.90
CA LEU A 31 -9.36 32.26 -121.56
C LEU A 31 -8.37 32.64 -120.45
N GLU A 32 -7.21 33.21 -120.77
CA GLU A 32 -6.36 33.93 -119.82
C GLU A 32 -6.90 35.35 -119.61
N ASP A 33 -8.09 35.45 -118.99
CA ASP A 33 -8.65 36.70 -118.51
C ASP A 33 -7.83 37.20 -117.31
N SER A 34 -6.96 38.18 -117.55
CA SER A 34 -6.13 38.86 -116.55
C SER A 34 -6.90 39.34 -115.31
N ASP A 35 -8.21 39.59 -115.45
CA ASP A 35 -9.08 40.06 -114.37
C ASP A 35 -9.43 38.97 -113.33
N LEU A 36 -9.54 37.70 -113.75
CA LEU A 36 -9.82 36.58 -112.84
C LEU A 36 -8.61 36.22 -111.97
N GLN A 37 -7.40 36.27 -112.54
CA GLN A 37 -6.16 36.09 -111.78
C GLN A 37 -5.91 37.23 -110.79
N ALA A 38 -6.19 38.47 -111.19
CA ALA A 38 -6.08 39.63 -110.30
C ALA A 38 -7.07 39.53 -109.12
N GLN A 39 -8.31 39.09 -109.36
CA GLN A 39 -9.30 38.86 -108.30
C GLN A 39 -8.89 37.73 -107.34
N GLN A 40 -8.32 36.64 -107.85
CA GLN A 40 -7.78 35.56 -107.01
C GLN A 40 -6.61 36.03 -106.14
N GLN A 41 -5.67 36.79 -106.70
CA GLN A 41 -4.55 37.36 -105.93
C GLN A 41 -5.03 38.30 -104.81
N ILE A 42 -6.04 39.11 -105.06
CA ILE A 42 -6.63 39.98 -104.03
C ILE A 42 -7.28 39.13 -102.92
N LEU A 43 -7.99 38.06 -103.28
CA LEU A 43 -8.61 37.15 -102.31
C LEU A 43 -7.55 36.43 -101.46
N ASP A 44 -6.49 35.92 -102.09
CA ASP A 44 -5.38 35.24 -101.43
C ASP A 44 -4.66 36.19 -100.46
N ASN A 45 -4.39 37.44 -100.87
CA ASN A 45 -3.79 38.44 -100.00
C ASN A 45 -4.68 38.76 -98.78
N LEU A 46 -6.00 38.86 -98.96
CA LEU A 46 -6.94 39.08 -97.84
C LEU A 46 -6.99 37.89 -96.88
N ILE A 47 -6.90 36.66 -97.40
CA ILE A 47 -6.83 35.44 -96.58
C ILE A 47 -5.50 35.41 -95.80
N GLU A 48 -4.38 35.72 -96.45
CA GLU A 48 -3.07 35.81 -95.79
C GLU A 48 -3.07 36.86 -94.67
N GLU A 49 -3.62 38.05 -94.91
CA GLU A 49 -3.76 39.09 -93.90
C GLU A 49 -4.63 38.62 -92.71
N GLN A 50 -5.73 37.92 -92.98
CA GLN A 50 -6.59 37.37 -91.95
C GLN A 50 -5.89 36.28 -91.10
N ILE A 51 -5.10 35.41 -91.74
CA ILE A 51 -4.28 34.40 -91.06
C ILE A 51 -3.22 35.07 -90.19
N ILE A 52 -2.53 36.10 -90.70
CA ILE A 52 -1.52 36.85 -89.94
C ILE A 52 -2.15 37.50 -88.71
N LEU A 53 -3.32 38.13 -88.84
CA LEU A 53 -4.03 38.73 -87.71
C LEU A 53 -4.47 37.68 -86.69
N SER A 54 -4.99 36.54 -87.14
CA SER A 54 -5.38 35.42 -86.26
C SER A 54 -4.17 34.88 -85.49
N ASN A 55 -3.04 34.65 -86.18
CA ASN A 55 -1.80 34.19 -85.57
C ASN A 55 -1.24 35.19 -84.56
N LYS A 56 -1.36 36.50 -84.82
CA LYS A 56 -0.97 37.55 -83.85
C LYS A 56 -1.81 37.47 -82.58
N ILE A 57 -3.14 37.37 -82.72
CA ILE A 57 -4.05 37.26 -81.57
C ILE A 57 -3.78 35.97 -80.77
N GLU A 58 -3.53 34.86 -81.46
CA GLU A 58 -3.23 33.58 -80.81
C GLU A 58 -1.86 33.60 -80.09
N ASN A 59 -0.86 34.20 -80.71
CA ASN A 59 0.46 34.39 -80.09
C ASN A 59 0.36 35.30 -78.86
N GLU A 60 -0.40 36.39 -78.91
CA GLU A 60 -0.65 37.25 -77.74
C GLU A 60 -1.32 36.48 -76.59
N LYS A 61 -2.32 35.64 -76.91
CA LYS A 61 -2.95 34.76 -75.91
C LYS A 61 -1.94 33.77 -75.33
N TRP A 62 -1.07 33.22 -76.16
CA TRP A 62 -0.04 32.28 -75.73
C TRP A 62 0.97 32.94 -74.78
N LEU A 63 1.46 34.13 -75.12
CA LEU A 63 2.37 34.92 -74.27
C LEU A 63 1.72 35.31 -72.94
N GLN A 64 0.43 35.68 -72.94
CA GLN A 64 -0.30 35.95 -71.70
C GLN A 64 -0.48 34.70 -70.85
N ALA A 65 -0.77 33.54 -71.47
CA ALA A 65 -0.86 32.27 -70.77
C ALA A 65 0.49 31.83 -70.18
N GLU A 66 1.58 32.02 -70.92
CA GLU A 66 2.93 31.75 -70.46
C GLU A 66 3.31 32.63 -69.27
N LYS A 67 3.03 33.94 -69.33
CA LYS A 67 3.26 34.86 -68.21
C LYS A 67 2.47 34.44 -66.96
N ASN A 68 1.18 34.15 -67.12
CA ASN A 68 0.34 33.68 -66.02
C ASN A 68 0.84 32.34 -65.45
N TYR A 69 1.33 31.44 -66.31
CA TYR A 69 1.92 30.18 -65.90
C TYR A 69 3.19 30.40 -65.07
N MET A 70 4.10 31.27 -65.51
CA MET A 70 5.33 31.60 -64.79
C MET A 70 5.04 32.23 -63.43
N ASP A 71 4.13 33.21 -63.37
CA ASP A 71 3.72 33.85 -62.12
C ASP A 71 3.10 32.84 -61.13
N ASN A 72 2.25 31.94 -61.62
CA ASN A 72 1.64 30.90 -60.80
C ASN A 72 2.67 29.84 -60.35
N TRP A 73 3.62 29.51 -61.21
CA TRP A 73 4.70 28.58 -60.89
C TRP A 73 5.62 29.16 -59.81
N GLU A 74 5.98 30.44 -59.90
CA GLU A 74 6.77 31.13 -58.90
C GLU A 74 6.05 31.17 -57.54
N LYS A 75 4.77 31.55 -57.52
CA LYS A 75 3.95 31.51 -56.29
C LYS A 75 3.89 30.11 -55.67
N LEU A 76 3.78 29.08 -56.52
CA LEU A 76 3.76 27.69 -56.06
C LEU A 76 5.11 27.28 -55.45
N GLN A 77 6.23 27.74 -56.01
CA GLN A 77 7.57 27.49 -55.44
C GLN A 77 7.74 28.18 -54.10
N GLN A 78 7.41 29.47 -54.01
CA GLN A 78 7.47 30.22 -52.74
C GLN A 78 6.58 29.58 -51.66
N TYR A 79 5.40 29.08 -52.05
CA TYR A 79 4.53 28.35 -51.14
C TYR A 79 5.14 27.02 -50.65
N LYS A 80 5.76 26.24 -51.54
CA LYS A 80 6.45 25.00 -51.19
C LYS A 80 7.63 25.25 -50.26
N GLU A 81 8.43 26.29 -50.52
CA GLU A 81 9.56 26.68 -49.68
C GLU A 81 9.10 27.07 -48.28
N ARG A 82 8.03 27.86 -48.16
CA ARG A 82 7.45 28.22 -46.87
C ARG A 82 6.97 27.01 -46.08
N LEU A 83 6.24 26.10 -46.73
CA LEU A 83 5.80 24.85 -46.09
C LEU A 83 6.99 23.98 -45.64
N LEU A 84 8.09 23.99 -46.40
CA LEU A 84 9.30 23.29 -46.02
C LEU A 84 9.95 23.94 -44.79
N GLN A 85 10.06 25.26 -44.76
CA GLN A 85 10.57 26.02 -43.62
C GLN A 85 9.76 25.78 -42.36
N GLU A 86 8.43 25.90 -42.42
CA GLU A 86 7.54 25.62 -41.28
C GLU A 86 7.71 24.20 -40.74
N LYS A 87 7.85 23.20 -41.64
CA LYS A 87 8.12 21.81 -41.23
C LYS A 87 9.49 21.66 -40.56
N MET A 88 10.50 22.39 -41.03
CA MET A 88 11.84 22.34 -40.44
C MET A 88 11.84 23.00 -39.05
N GLU A 89 11.18 24.14 -38.90
CA GLU A 89 11.02 24.83 -37.61
C GLU A 89 10.28 23.96 -36.59
N GLN A 90 9.19 23.29 -37.00
CA GLN A 90 8.46 22.36 -36.14
C GLN A 90 9.33 21.18 -35.70
N LYS A 91 10.13 20.62 -36.61
CA LYS A 91 11.08 19.55 -36.27
C LYS A 91 12.12 20.01 -35.27
N ILE A 92 12.70 21.19 -35.48
CA ILE A 92 13.70 21.78 -34.57
C ILE A 92 13.10 22.01 -33.18
N LYS A 93 11.88 22.56 -33.13
CA LYS A 93 11.17 22.77 -31.87
C LYS A 93 10.94 21.46 -31.12
N LEU A 94 10.45 20.43 -31.82
CA LEU A 94 10.21 19.11 -31.24
C LEU A 94 11.51 18.46 -30.73
N THR A 95 12.61 18.60 -31.47
CA THR A 95 13.92 18.06 -31.03
C THR A 95 14.44 18.76 -29.78
N LEU A 96 14.32 20.10 -29.70
CA LEU A 96 14.73 20.86 -28.53
C LEU A 96 13.89 20.51 -27.29
N GLU A 97 12.57 20.37 -27.46
CA GLU A 97 11.68 19.95 -26.38
C GLU A 97 12.01 18.53 -25.87
N TRP A 98 12.31 17.61 -26.80
CA TRP A 98 12.71 16.24 -26.46
C TRP A 98 14.05 16.18 -25.72
N GLU A 99 15.04 16.97 -26.15
CA GLU A 99 16.35 17.06 -25.49
C GLU A 99 16.22 17.64 -24.07
N ALA A 100 15.44 18.71 -23.89
CA ALA A 100 15.19 19.31 -22.58
C ALA A 100 14.47 18.34 -21.63
N GLU A 101 13.49 17.58 -22.13
CA GLU A 101 12.79 16.56 -21.33
C GLU A 101 13.74 15.41 -20.92
N LYS A 102 14.61 14.98 -21.81
CA LYS A 102 15.62 13.96 -21.53
C LYS A 102 16.59 14.42 -20.44
N GLU A 103 16.99 15.69 -20.45
CA GLU A 103 17.83 16.28 -19.41
C GLU A 103 17.11 16.37 -18.06
N ARG A 104 15.85 16.83 -18.05
CA ARG A 104 15.01 16.83 -16.84
C ARG A 104 14.90 15.44 -16.21
N ARG A 105 14.62 14.41 -17.02
CA ARG A 105 14.55 13.02 -16.54
C ARG A 105 15.86 12.53 -15.93
N LYS A 106 17.00 12.86 -16.54
CA LYS A 106 18.32 12.49 -15.98
C LYS A 106 18.55 13.14 -14.61
N ILE A 107 18.24 14.43 -14.47
CA ILE A 107 18.36 15.16 -13.21
C ILE A 107 17.45 14.55 -12.13
N GLU A 108 16.21 14.20 -12.48
CA GLU A 108 15.27 13.57 -11.55
C GLU A 108 15.71 12.16 -11.13
N GLU A 109 16.20 11.35 -12.07
CA GLU A 109 16.76 10.03 -11.80
C GLU A 109 18.00 10.11 -10.89
N GLU A 110 18.86 11.11 -11.09
CA GLU A 110 20.03 11.36 -10.23
C GLU A 110 19.62 11.80 -8.82
N LYS A 111 18.65 12.73 -8.70
CA LYS A 111 18.10 13.13 -7.39
C LYS A 111 17.50 11.93 -6.66
N LEU A 112 16.75 11.09 -7.36
CA LEU A 112 16.16 9.89 -6.77
C LEU A 112 17.23 8.89 -6.33
N LYS A 113 18.32 8.73 -7.10
CA LYS A 113 19.47 7.92 -6.71
C LYS A 113 20.15 8.48 -5.46
N GLN A 114 20.36 9.79 -5.38
CA GLN A 114 20.94 10.44 -4.20
C GLN A 114 20.08 10.23 -2.95
N ILE A 115 18.76 10.43 -3.04
CA ILE A 115 17.83 10.18 -1.94
C ILE A 115 17.87 8.70 -1.51
N LYS A 116 17.89 7.78 -2.46
CA LYS A 116 18.00 6.34 -2.16
C LYS A 116 19.32 6.02 -1.46
N GLU A 117 20.43 6.57 -1.93
CA GLU A 117 21.76 6.35 -1.35
C GLU A 117 21.88 6.96 0.05
N GLU A 118 21.34 8.16 0.27
CA GLU A 118 21.28 8.80 1.59
C GLU A 118 20.44 7.97 2.57
N ASN A 119 19.28 7.47 2.13
CA ASN A 119 18.45 6.58 2.95
C ASN A 119 19.14 5.26 3.26
N MET A 120 19.87 4.69 2.29
CA MET A 120 20.67 3.48 2.50
C MET A 120 21.82 3.73 3.48
N LYS A 121 22.52 4.87 3.41
CA LYS A 121 23.57 5.26 4.37
C LYS A 121 23.00 5.44 5.76
N LYS A 122 21.89 6.17 5.91
CA LYS A 122 21.18 6.31 7.19
C LYS A 122 20.75 4.95 7.75
N HIS A 123 20.27 4.05 6.90
CA HIS A 123 19.90 2.70 7.32
C HIS A 123 21.12 1.88 7.76
N GLN A 124 22.25 1.99 7.06
CA GLN A 124 23.49 1.32 7.43
C GLN A 124 24.05 1.87 8.75
N GLU A 125 24.14 3.19 8.91
CA GLU A 125 24.55 3.84 10.16
C GLU A 125 23.65 3.42 11.33
N PHE A 126 22.34 3.32 11.09
CA PHE A 126 21.38 2.81 12.06
C PHE A 126 21.66 1.35 12.45
N LEU A 127 21.91 0.47 11.47
CA LEU A 127 22.26 -0.93 11.73
C LEU A 127 23.58 -1.08 12.48
N GLU A 128 24.58 -0.28 12.14
CA GLU A 128 25.88 -0.25 12.82
C GLU A 128 25.74 0.25 14.26
N ASN A 129 24.97 1.32 14.49
CA ASN A 129 24.67 1.83 15.83
C ASN A 129 23.89 0.81 16.66
N LEU A 130 22.93 0.11 16.05
CA LEU A 130 22.21 -1.00 16.69
C LEU A 130 23.17 -2.15 17.04
N GLN A 131 24.12 -2.47 16.18
CA GLN A 131 25.12 -3.50 16.45
C GLN A 131 26.08 -3.09 17.58
N LYS A 132 26.55 -1.84 17.60
CA LYS A 132 27.36 -1.29 18.72
C LYS A 132 26.60 -1.30 20.04
N PHE A 133 25.30 -0.98 20.02
CA PHE A 133 24.43 -1.08 21.20
C PHE A 133 24.31 -2.53 21.69
N MET A 134 24.13 -3.49 20.77
CA MET A 134 24.09 -4.92 21.11
C MET A 134 25.42 -5.45 21.65
N ALA A 135 26.55 -4.98 21.11
CA ALA A 135 27.90 -5.35 21.57
C ALA A 135 28.24 -4.77 22.94
N GLY A 136 27.51 -3.75 23.40
CA GLY A 136 27.59 -3.19 24.74
C GLY A 136 28.51 -1.96 24.87
N ASP A 137 28.96 -1.39 23.76
CA ASP A 137 29.81 -0.19 23.74
C ASP A 137 29.03 1.11 24.02
N SER A 138 27.69 1.07 23.98
CA SER A 138 26.80 2.20 24.30
C SER A 138 25.69 1.78 25.26
N CYS A 139 25.44 2.59 26.29
CA CYS A 139 24.40 2.33 27.31
C CYS A 139 23.00 2.79 26.89
N GLU A 140 22.88 3.70 25.92
CA GLU A 140 21.59 4.24 25.48
C GLU A 140 21.18 3.65 24.12
N PRO A 141 19.95 3.15 23.98
CA PRO A 141 19.44 2.69 22.69
C PRO A 141 19.33 3.86 21.70
N PRO A 142 19.57 3.64 20.40
CA PRO A 142 19.39 4.67 19.37
C PRO A 142 18.03 5.36 19.48
N LYS A 143 18.00 6.69 19.36
CA LYS A 143 16.78 7.50 19.58
C LYS A 143 15.66 7.14 18.60
N GLU A 144 16.02 6.70 17.40
CA GLU A 144 15.13 6.23 16.33
C GLU A 144 14.31 4.99 16.75
N LEU A 145 14.79 4.25 17.73
CA LEU A 145 14.12 3.07 18.27
C LEU A 145 13.23 3.35 19.49
N ASN A 146 13.27 4.56 20.03
CA ASN A 146 12.39 4.96 21.14
C ASN A 146 11.05 5.53 20.66
N TYR A 147 10.71 5.35 19.38
CA TYR A 147 9.40 5.71 18.86
C TYR A 147 8.33 4.74 19.39
N VAL A 148 7.20 5.29 19.86
CA VAL A 148 6.02 4.51 20.24
C VAL A 148 5.01 4.65 19.10
N CYS A 149 4.58 3.53 18.55
CA CYS A 149 3.58 3.52 17.50
C CYS A 149 2.18 3.51 18.12
N ASP A 150 1.43 4.58 17.86
CA ASP A 150 0.06 4.75 18.31
C ASP A 150 -0.90 4.36 17.20
N THR A 151 -1.89 3.51 17.51
CA THR A 151 -2.93 3.16 16.53
C THR A 151 -3.90 4.30 16.27
N ARG A 152 -4.22 5.10 17.30
CA ARG A 152 -5.16 6.22 17.22
C ARG A 152 -4.67 7.38 18.07
N PRO A 153 -3.78 8.24 17.54
CA PRO A 153 -3.27 9.39 18.27
C PRO A 153 -4.42 10.32 18.67
N GLY A 154 -4.50 10.67 19.96
CA GLY A 154 -5.52 11.56 20.53
C GLY A 154 -6.74 10.89 21.16
N ALA A 155 -6.95 9.59 20.97
CA ALA A 155 -7.99 8.85 21.69
C ALA A 155 -7.52 8.43 23.10
N GLU A 156 -8.47 8.14 24.00
CA GLU A 156 -8.16 7.60 25.32
C GLU A 156 -7.40 6.27 25.22
N MET A 157 -6.47 6.05 26.16
CA MET A 157 -5.68 4.82 26.21
C MET A 157 -6.54 3.59 26.52
N CYS A 158 -6.35 2.52 25.74
CA CYS A 158 -7.07 1.27 25.98
C CYS A 158 -6.64 0.62 27.31
N THR A 159 -7.59 0.47 28.23
CA THR A 159 -7.36 -0.13 29.54
C THR A 159 -6.94 -1.59 29.50
N PHE A 160 -7.42 -2.36 28.52
CA PHE A 160 -7.05 -3.78 28.36
C PHE A 160 -5.64 -3.88 27.78
N PHE A 161 -5.40 -3.21 26.66
CA PHE A 161 -4.09 -3.19 26.02
C PHE A 161 -2.99 -2.66 26.95
N SER A 162 -3.23 -1.58 27.69
CA SER A 162 -2.25 -1.05 28.65
C SER A 162 -1.91 -2.02 29.79
N LYS A 163 -2.76 -3.02 30.06
CA LYS A 163 -2.55 -4.01 31.13
C LYS A 163 -1.97 -5.31 30.61
N THR A 164 -2.55 -5.87 29.54
CA THR A 164 -2.20 -7.20 29.00
C THR A 164 -1.37 -7.14 27.72
N ALA A 165 -1.08 -5.93 27.20
CA ALA A 165 -0.46 -5.70 25.89
C ALA A 165 -1.24 -6.32 24.70
N THR A 166 -2.49 -6.68 24.93
CA THR A 166 -3.37 -7.33 23.96
C THR A 166 -4.79 -6.80 24.12
N CYS A 167 -5.53 -6.74 23.02
CA CYS A 167 -6.90 -6.27 23.01
C CYS A 167 -7.74 -7.19 22.12
N ARG A 168 -8.97 -7.47 22.54
CA ARG A 168 -9.93 -8.26 21.75
C ARG A 168 -10.18 -7.67 20.36
N PHE A 169 -10.14 -6.35 20.24
CA PHE A 169 -10.43 -5.61 19.01
C PHE A 169 -9.20 -5.35 18.15
N GLY A 170 -7.98 -5.68 18.62
CA GLY A 170 -6.74 -5.41 17.89
C GLY A 170 -6.64 -3.96 17.39
N ASP A 171 -6.29 -3.76 16.13
CA ASP A 171 -6.11 -2.43 15.54
C ASP A 171 -7.44 -1.69 15.28
N GLN A 172 -8.57 -2.40 15.29
CA GLN A 172 -9.90 -1.83 15.11
C GLN A 172 -10.48 -1.26 16.40
N CYS A 173 -9.74 -1.30 17.52
CA CYS A 173 -10.21 -0.74 18.79
C CYS A 173 -10.53 0.75 18.66
N SER A 174 -11.58 1.21 19.34
CA SER A 174 -11.92 2.63 19.42
C SER A 174 -10.92 3.46 20.23
N ARG A 175 -10.16 2.81 21.11
CA ARG A 175 -9.17 3.39 22.01
C ARG A 175 -7.76 3.27 21.45
N ASN A 176 -6.85 4.11 21.92
CA ASN A 176 -5.45 4.10 21.47
C ASN A 176 -4.68 2.90 22.06
N HIS A 177 -3.88 2.24 21.21
CA HIS A 177 -2.91 1.21 21.57
C HIS A 177 -1.50 1.74 21.32
N GLN A 178 -0.63 1.62 22.32
CA GLN A 178 0.75 2.07 22.30
C GLN A 178 1.71 0.90 22.13
N TYR A 179 2.23 0.70 20.93
CA TYR A 179 3.22 -0.33 20.65
C TYR A 179 4.62 0.25 20.80
N PRO A 180 5.38 -0.12 21.85
CA PRO A 180 6.76 0.33 21.98
C PRO A 180 7.62 -0.32 20.89
N SER A 181 8.50 0.45 20.24
CA SER A 181 9.46 -0.10 19.26
C SER A 181 10.52 -0.99 19.92
N ILE A 182 10.94 -0.67 21.14
CA ILE A 182 11.75 -1.56 21.99
C ILE A 182 11.20 -1.59 23.41
N SER A 183 11.21 -2.78 24.01
CA SER A 183 10.94 -3.01 25.44
C SER A 183 11.73 -4.22 25.95
N ASN A 184 11.83 -4.34 27.28
CA ASN A 184 12.40 -5.54 27.91
C ASN A 184 11.47 -6.77 27.81
N VAL A 185 10.19 -6.54 27.55
CA VAL A 185 9.17 -7.60 27.44
C VAL A 185 8.87 -7.89 25.97
N LEU A 186 9.02 -9.15 25.59
CA LEU A 186 8.61 -9.71 24.31
C LEU A 186 7.31 -10.49 24.47
N LEU A 187 6.41 -10.30 23.50
CA LEU A 187 5.19 -11.08 23.34
C LEU A 187 5.32 -11.94 22.08
N ALA A 188 5.26 -13.26 22.27
CA ALA A 188 5.06 -14.23 21.19
C ALA A 188 3.56 -14.55 21.10
N LYS A 189 2.89 -14.07 20.06
CA LYS A 189 1.45 -14.29 19.88
C LYS A 189 1.16 -15.72 19.46
N ASN A 190 0.19 -16.37 20.11
CA ASN A 190 -0.26 -17.74 19.80
C ASN A 190 0.89 -18.75 19.65
N PHE A 191 1.92 -18.62 20.50
CA PHE A 191 3.12 -19.42 20.40
C PHE A 191 2.88 -20.85 20.89
N TYR A 192 2.33 -20.97 22.10
CA TYR A 192 1.85 -22.25 22.60
C TYR A 192 0.49 -22.54 21.96
N ALA A 193 0.39 -23.56 21.11
CA ALA A 193 -0.93 -24.10 20.80
C ALA A 193 -1.03 -25.55 21.23
N HIS A 194 -2.22 -25.82 21.72
CA HIS A 194 -2.67 -27.10 22.21
C HIS A 194 -4.12 -27.23 21.75
N PHE A 195 -4.53 -28.45 21.39
CA PHE A 195 -5.87 -28.76 20.90
C PHE A 195 -6.94 -28.36 21.92
N GLY A 196 -6.71 -28.66 23.20
CA GLY A 196 -7.53 -28.21 24.34
C GLY A 196 -7.65 -26.69 24.56
N LEU A 197 -6.89 -25.86 23.84
CA LEU A 197 -7.06 -24.39 23.86
C LEU A 197 -7.80 -23.88 22.62
N ASP A 198 -7.95 -24.70 21.57
CA ASP A 198 -8.60 -24.31 20.32
C ASP A 198 -10.11 -24.22 20.53
N ASN A 199 -10.68 -23.04 20.28
CA ASN A 199 -12.14 -22.86 20.26
C ASN A 199 -12.76 -23.37 18.95
N MET A 200 -12.06 -24.20 18.18
CA MET A 200 -12.55 -24.75 16.91
C MET A 200 -13.82 -25.61 17.11
N PHE A 201 -14.07 -26.05 18.33
CA PHE A 201 -15.23 -26.85 18.75
C PHE A 201 -16.53 -26.06 19.00
N GLU A 202 -16.53 -24.71 18.97
CA GLU A 202 -17.80 -23.95 19.11
C GLU A 202 -18.70 -24.04 17.87
N ASN A 203 -18.16 -24.44 16.71
CA ASN A 203 -18.90 -24.45 15.45
C ASN A 203 -19.36 -25.84 14.97
N ASN A 204 -19.01 -26.91 15.69
CA ASN A 204 -19.35 -28.28 15.26
C ASN A 204 -20.07 -29.00 16.40
N GLU A 205 -21.40 -29.09 16.33
CA GLU A 205 -22.28 -29.77 17.30
C GLU A 205 -22.03 -31.30 17.40
N TYR A 206 -21.07 -31.85 16.63
CA TYR A 206 -20.84 -33.28 16.47
C TYR A 206 -19.60 -33.83 17.19
N ASP A 207 -18.95 -33.05 18.05
CA ASP A 207 -17.62 -33.40 18.57
C ASP A 207 -17.43 -33.13 20.08
N ALA A 208 -18.46 -33.46 20.87
CA ALA A 208 -18.43 -33.32 22.31
C ALA A 208 -17.49 -34.33 23.02
N ASP A 209 -17.07 -35.39 22.31
CA ASP A 209 -16.28 -36.49 22.86
C ASP A 209 -14.76 -36.18 22.88
N ILE A 210 -14.23 -35.36 21.97
CA ILE A 210 -12.79 -35.00 21.96
C ILE A 210 -12.39 -34.16 23.18
N MET A 211 -13.31 -33.41 23.79
CA MET A 211 -13.04 -32.67 25.04
C MET A 211 -12.98 -33.56 26.28
N LEU A 212 -13.47 -34.80 26.21
CA LEU A 212 -13.41 -35.78 27.30
C LEU A 212 -12.13 -36.64 27.25
N GLU A 213 -11.38 -36.60 26.15
CA GLU A 213 -10.16 -37.40 25.97
C GLU A 213 -8.90 -36.77 26.59
N TYR A 214 -8.95 -35.49 27.00
CA TYR A 214 -7.78 -34.80 27.55
C TYR A 214 -7.90 -34.52 29.04
N ASP A 215 -7.09 -35.23 29.81
CA ASP A 215 -6.85 -34.89 31.22
C ASP A 215 -6.10 -33.56 31.33
N GLU A 216 -6.52 -32.69 32.25
CA GLU A 216 -5.79 -31.44 32.56
C GLU A 216 -4.30 -31.70 32.85
N ASN A 217 -3.98 -32.90 33.34
CA ASN A 217 -2.63 -33.36 33.62
C ASN A 217 -1.79 -33.58 32.36
N GLU A 218 -2.37 -34.09 31.26
CA GLU A 218 -1.67 -34.29 30.00
C GLU A 218 -1.34 -32.94 29.35
N THR A 219 -2.33 -32.03 29.34
CA THR A 219 -2.13 -30.66 28.85
C THR A 219 -1.01 -29.92 29.59
N TYR A 220 -0.84 -30.23 30.87
CA TYR A 220 0.21 -29.66 31.69
C TYR A 220 1.59 -30.30 31.39
N LYS A 221 1.67 -31.60 31.11
CA LYS A 221 2.92 -32.26 30.70
C LYS A 221 3.43 -31.71 29.37
N GLU A 222 2.56 -31.58 28.36
CA GLU A 222 2.92 -30.96 27.08
C GLU A 222 3.38 -29.51 27.27
N PHE A 223 2.74 -28.79 28.19
CA PHE A 223 3.19 -27.46 28.58
C PHE A 223 4.58 -27.47 29.24
N GLU A 224 4.91 -28.46 30.09
CA GLU A 224 6.23 -28.58 30.69
C GLU A 224 7.32 -28.86 29.66
N GLU A 225 7.06 -29.74 28.69
CA GLU A 225 7.98 -30.01 27.57
C GLU A 225 8.21 -28.75 26.74
N PHE A 226 7.13 -28.07 26.35
CA PHE A 226 7.20 -26.78 25.65
C PHE A 226 7.96 -25.72 26.46
N PHE A 227 7.69 -25.63 27.76
CA PHE A 227 8.34 -24.66 28.64
C PHE A 227 9.85 -24.91 28.69
N CYS A 228 10.28 -26.15 28.85
CA CYS A 228 11.71 -26.48 28.89
C CYS A 228 12.41 -26.17 27.56
N ASP A 229 11.82 -26.60 26.44
CA ASP A 229 12.37 -26.38 25.09
C ASP A 229 12.51 -24.88 24.80
N VAL A 230 11.41 -24.13 24.96
CA VAL A 230 11.40 -22.69 24.71
C VAL A 230 12.29 -21.93 25.69
N LEU A 231 12.25 -22.24 26.99
CA LEU A 231 13.05 -21.51 27.97
C LEU A 231 14.55 -21.63 27.64
N THR A 232 15.02 -22.82 27.27
CA THR A 232 16.43 -23.03 26.93
C THR A 232 16.87 -22.23 25.69
N GLU A 233 15.99 -22.07 24.69
CA GLU A 233 16.28 -21.23 23.52
C GLU A 233 16.35 -19.74 23.87
N PHE A 234 15.44 -19.26 24.73
CA PHE A 234 15.41 -17.85 25.12
C PHE A 234 16.52 -17.48 26.13
N GLU A 235 16.98 -18.42 26.98
CA GLU A 235 18.08 -18.21 27.92
C GLU A 235 19.44 -17.98 27.23
N LYS A 236 19.65 -18.48 26.01
CA LYS A 236 20.89 -18.27 25.23
C LYS A 236 21.21 -16.79 24.99
N PHE A 237 20.19 -15.94 24.94
CA PHE A 237 20.35 -14.51 24.66
C PHE A 237 20.55 -13.67 25.92
N GLY A 238 20.19 -14.19 27.10
CA GLY A 238 20.36 -13.47 28.36
C GLY A 238 19.46 -13.96 29.47
N LYS A 239 19.59 -13.29 30.62
CA LYS A 239 18.84 -13.63 31.83
C LYS A 239 17.38 -13.23 31.73
N ILE A 240 16.50 -14.21 31.86
CA ILE A 240 15.05 -14.03 31.89
C ILE A 240 14.60 -13.71 33.32
N VAL A 241 13.82 -12.65 33.49
CA VAL A 241 13.21 -12.25 34.76
C VAL A 241 11.84 -12.90 34.91
N GLN A 242 11.04 -12.89 33.84
CA GLN A 242 9.73 -13.54 33.84
C GLN A 242 9.47 -14.29 32.55
N PHE A 243 8.93 -15.50 32.69
CA PHE A 243 8.42 -16.29 31.61
C PHE A 243 6.99 -16.70 31.94
N LYS A 244 6.02 -16.33 31.09
CA LYS A 244 4.59 -16.55 31.32
C LYS A 244 3.89 -17.00 30.06
N VAL A 245 3.17 -18.12 30.14
CA VAL A 245 2.40 -18.68 29.02
C VAL A 245 0.92 -18.67 29.35
N CYS A 246 0.10 -18.20 28.42
CA CYS A 246 -1.33 -18.04 28.62
C CYS A 246 -2.14 -19.30 28.26
N LYS A 247 -2.92 -19.79 29.22
CA LYS A 247 -4.01 -20.78 29.11
C LYS A 247 -5.36 -20.10 28.88
N ASN A 248 -5.40 -19.04 28.07
CA ASN A 248 -6.65 -18.39 27.68
C ASN A 248 -7.26 -19.10 26.47
N TYR A 249 -8.59 -19.05 26.36
CA TYR A 249 -9.33 -19.58 25.22
C TYR A 249 -9.60 -18.51 24.15
N GLU A 250 -9.79 -17.26 24.57
CA GLU A 250 -10.01 -16.14 23.67
C GLU A 250 -8.86 -15.93 22.68
N LYS A 251 -9.19 -15.72 21.40
CA LYS A 251 -8.23 -15.63 20.28
C LYS A 251 -7.11 -14.60 20.49
N HIS A 252 -7.39 -13.51 21.20
CA HIS A 252 -6.43 -12.43 21.43
C HIS A 252 -5.41 -12.73 22.55
N LEU A 253 -5.67 -13.74 23.39
CA LEU A 253 -4.83 -14.12 24.53
C LEU A 253 -4.33 -15.57 24.48
N ARG A 254 -5.00 -16.40 23.70
CA ARG A 254 -4.70 -17.83 23.61
C ARG A 254 -3.25 -18.05 23.19
N GLY A 255 -2.55 -18.89 23.96
CA GLY A 255 -1.22 -19.32 23.61
C GLY A 255 -0.16 -18.23 23.65
N ASN A 256 -0.51 -17.03 24.11
CA ASN A 256 0.43 -15.93 24.17
C ASN A 256 1.49 -16.20 25.23
N THR A 257 2.75 -16.13 24.80
CA THR A 257 3.90 -16.29 25.68
C THR A 257 4.58 -14.94 25.84
N TYR A 258 4.75 -14.53 27.08
CA TYR A 258 5.43 -13.31 27.44
C TYR A 258 6.78 -13.64 28.08
N ILE A 259 7.84 -13.03 27.58
CA ILE A 259 9.21 -13.17 28.07
C ILE A 259 9.72 -11.78 28.46
N GLU A 260 10.10 -11.60 29.72
CA GLU A 260 10.73 -10.39 30.22
C GLU A 260 12.21 -10.66 30.47
N TYR A 261 13.08 -9.94 29.78
CA TYR A 261 14.53 -9.97 30.00
C TYR A 261 14.96 -8.95 31.05
N ALA A 262 16.08 -9.24 31.73
CA ALA A 262 16.68 -8.30 32.67
C ALA A 262 17.23 -7.05 31.94
N ASP A 263 17.85 -7.27 30.79
CA ASP A 263 18.48 -6.23 29.97
C ASP A 263 17.74 -6.04 28.64
N LEU A 264 17.61 -4.77 28.22
CA LEU A 264 17.02 -4.38 26.94
C LEU A 264 17.78 -4.99 25.76
N ARG A 265 19.12 -5.03 25.85
CA ARG A 265 20.01 -5.58 24.81
C ARG A 265 19.71 -7.05 24.53
N CYS A 266 19.48 -7.85 25.57
CA CYS A 266 19.11 -9.25 25.45
C CYS A 266 17.75 -9.42 24.77
N ALA A 267 16.76 -8.59 25.11
CA ALA A 267 15.44 -8.61 24.47
C ALA A 267 15.53 -8.28 22.97
N VAL A 268 16.34 -7.28 22.58
CA VAL A 268 16.56 -6.92 21.17
C VAL A 268 17.29 -8.03 20.42
N ALA A 269 18.31 -8.63 21.03
CA ALA A 269 19.03 -9.76 20.46
C ALA A 269 18.08 -10.94 20.21
N ALA A 270 17.32 -11.35 21.24
CA ALA A 270 16.34 -12.43 21.13
C ALA A 270 15.30 -12.14 20.05
N TYR A 271 14.76 -10.92 19.99
CA TYR A 271 13.83 -10.51 18.94
C TYR A 271 14.44 -10.68 17.54
N ARG A 272 15.66 -10.20 17.32
CA ARG A 272 16.31 -10.25 15.99
C ARG A 272 16.58 -11.69 15.52
N PHE A 273 16.92 -12.60 16.43
CA PHE A 273 17.26 -13.99 16.08
C PHE A 273 16.06 -14.94 16.05
N LEU A 274 15.06 -14.72 16.92
CA LEU A 274 13.93 -15.63 17.08
C LEU A 274 12.70 -15.19 16.29
N ASN A 275 12.58 -13.89 15.98
CA ASN A 275 11.48 -13.43 15.15
C ASN A 275 11.59 -14.05 13.74
N SER A 276 10.48 -14.55 13.21
CA SER A 276 10.42 -15.30 11.94
C SER A 276 11.09 -16.69 11.94
N ARG A 277 11.52 -17.22 13.09
CA ARG A 277 11.94 -18.62 13.19
C ARG A 277 10.72 -19.55 13.22
N TRP A 278 10.90 -20.80 12.83
CA TRP A 278 9.84 -21.81 12.84
C TRP A 278 9.90 -22.68 14.10
N TYR A 279 8.73 -22.98 14.67
CA TYR A 279 8.55 -23.89 15.79
C TYR A 279 7.21 -24.63 15.65
N GLY A 280 7.22 -25.96 15.72
CA GLY A 280 5.99 -26.77 15.65
C GLY A 280 5.12 -26.46 14.42
N GLY A 281 5.74 -26.24 13.25
CA GLY A 281 5.04 -25.93 11.99
C GLY A 281 4.49 -24.50 11.88
N ARG A 282 4.79 -23.61 12.83
CA ARG A 282 4.36 -22.20 12.80
C ARG A 282 5.54 -21.25 12.90
N GLN A 283 5.42 -20.11 12.22
CA GLN A 283 6.41 -19.04 12.30
C GLN A 283 6.17 -18.18 13.54
N LEU A 284 7.23 -17.93 14.31
CA LEU A 284 7.19 -17.05 15.49
C LEU A 284 6.99 -15.60 15.05
N SER A 285 5.94 -14.97 15.59
CA SER A 285 5.73 -13.53 15.52
C SER A 285 5.98 -12.92 16.89
N LEU A 286 7.14 -12.30 17.05
CA LEU A 286 7.50 -11.59 18.26
C LEU A 286 7.07 -10.12 18.14
N GLN A 287 6.65 -9.52 19.24
CA GLN A 287 6.35 -8.11 19.35
C GLN A 287 6.87 -7.55 20.67
N PHE A 288 7.42 -6.34 20.65
CA PHE A 288 7.75 -5.62 21.86
C PHE A 288 6.47 -5.13 22.53
N CYS A 289 6.40 -5.29 23.85
CA CYS A 289 5.24 -4.97 24.66
C CYS A 289 5.67 -4.31 25.97
N ASN A 290 4.80 -3.48 26.55
CA ASN A 290 5.02 -2.89 27.86
C ASN A 290 3.94 -3.36 28.84
N ILE A 291 4.35 -4.06 29.89
CA ILE A 291 3.49 -4.48 31.00
C ILE A 291 3.91 -3.73 32.25
N ARG A 292 3.10 -2.76 32.67
CA ARG A 292 3.40 -1.96 33.88
C ARG A 292 3.45 -2.79 35.16
N SER A 293 2.56 -3.78 35.28
CA SER A 293 2.49 -4.66 36.45
C SER A 293 1.81 -5.97 36.11
N TRP A 294 2.56 -7.06 36.27
CA TRP A 294 2.04 -8.42 36.08
C TRP A 294 0.88 -8.74 37.01
N ARG A 295 0.87 -8.22 38.24
CA ARG A 295 -0.25 -8.43 39.18
C ARG A 295 -1.58 -7.90 38.63
N ASN A 296 -1.54 -6.84 37.82
CA ASN A 296 -2.74 -6.24 37.22
C ASN A 296 -3.14 -6.88 35.89
N ALA A 297 -2.20 -7.57 35.23
CA ALA A 297 -2.43 -8.29 33.98
C ALA A 297 -3.03 -9.68 34.24
N ILE A 298 -2.60 -10.33 35.32
CA ILE A 298 -2.99 -11.69 35.68
C ILE A 298 -4.37 -11.71 36.34
N CYS A 299 -5.21 -12.65 35.92
CA CYS A 299 -6.48 -12.90 36.58
C CYS A 299 -6.25 -13.50 37.98
N GLY A 300 -6.45 -12.71 39.03
CA GLY A 300 -6.28 -13.17 40.42
C GLY A 300 -7.22 -14.31 40.84
N LEU A 301 -8.35 -14.49 40.14
CA LEU A 301 -9.31 -15.58 40.41
C LEU A 301 -8.92 -16.90 39.72
N GLN A 302 -8.06 -16.85 38.70
CA GLN A 302 -7.63 -18.04 37.97
C GLN A 302 -6.71 -18.94 38.81
N ALA A 303 -5.86 -18.36 39.67
CA ALA A 303 -4.98 -19.14 40.54
C ALA A 303 -5.76 -20.11 41.46
N LYS A 304 -7.01 -19.76 41.78
CA LYS A 304 -7.95 -20.58 42.58
C LYS A 304 -8.90 -21.42 41.72
N GLN A 305 -8.75 -21.42 40.39
CA GLN A 305 -9.66 -22.06 39.41
C GLN A 305 -11.12 -21.64 39.58
N ARG A 306 -11.37 -20.36 39.94
CA ARG A 306 -12.73 -19.81 40.20
C ARG A 306 -12.98 -18.53 39.41
N CYS A 307 -12.46 -18.46 38.18
CA CYS A 307 -12.73 -17.32 37.31
C CYS A 307 -14.16 -17.39 36.79
N HIS A 308 -15.05 -16.52 37.28
CA HIS A 308 -16.45 -16.44 36.82
C HIS A 308 -16.59 -16.12 35.32
N LYS A 309 -15.56 -15.54 34.69
CA LYS A 309 -15.54 -15.23 33.25
C LYS A 309 -15.18 -16.44 32.38
N GLY A 310 -14.65 -17.51 32.99
CA GLY A 310 -14.29 -18.75 32.32
C GLY A 310 -13.47 -18.52 31.05
N ARG A 311 -14.02 -19.01 29.92
CA ARG A 311 -13.40 -18.96 28.58
C ARG A 311 -13.30 -17.55 27.99
N SER A 312 -14.18 -16.62 28.39
CA SER A 312 -14.29 -15.24 27.86
C SER A 312 -13.48 -14.20 28.65
N CYS A 313 -12.53 -14.64 29.47
CA CYS A 313 -11.75 -13.73 30.31
C CYS A 313 -10.72 -12.94 29.49
N ASN A 314 -10.72 -11.62 29.65
CA ASN A 314 -9.78 -10.68 28.99
C ASN A 314 -8.51 -10.41 29.84
N PHE A 315 -8.32 -11.14 30.94
CA PHE A 315 -7.10 -11.08 31.76
C PHE A 315 -6.29 -12.36 31.58
N LEU A 316 -4.99 -12.31 31.86
CA LEU A 316 -4.09 -13.44 31.62
C LEU A 316 -4.42 -14.59 32.58
N HIS A 317 -4.81 -15.72 32.01
CA HIS A 317 -4.85 -17.01 32.69
C HIS A 317 -3.53 -17.69 32.38
N ILE A 318 -2.67 -17.89 33.38
CA ILE A 318 -1.30 -18.36 33.16
C ILE A 318 -1.15 -19.79 33.66
N PHE A 319 -0.41 -20.60 32.91
CA PHE A 319 0.03 -21.92 33.39
C PHE A 319 0.92 -21.78 34.63
N ARG A 320 0.85 -22.73 35.55
CA ARG A 320 1.78 -22.76 36.68
C ARG A 320 3.16 -23.07 36.12
N ASN A 321 4.13 -22.21 36.39
CA ASN A 321 5.49 -22.46 35.88
C ASN A 321 6.04 -23.72 36.57
N PRO A 322 6.68 -24.64 35.83
CA PRO A 322 7.35 -25.78 36.43
C PRO A 322 8.40 -25.28 37.43
N ASN A 323 8.46 -25.95 38.58
CA ASN A 323 9.35 -25.62 39.69
C ASN A 323 9.23 -24.19 40.27
N ASN A 324 8.16 -23.45 39.96
CA ASN A 324 7.95 -22.07 40.42
C ASN A 324 9.11 -21.09 40.10
N LEU A 325 9.94 -21.39 39.08
CA LEU A 325 11.19 -20.65 38.78
C LEU A 325 11.00 -19.14 38.60
N PHE A 326 9.84 -18.71 38.11
CA PHE A 326 9.51 -17.29 37.90
C PHE A 326 8.22 -16.86 38.63
N SER A 327 7.89 -17.50 39.75
CA SER A 327 6.69 -17.14 40.52
C SER A 327 6.84 -15.75 41.17
N LEU A 328 5.83 -14.89 40.97
CA LEU A 328 5.73 -13.56 41.59
C LEU A 328 5.61 -13.63 43.14
N GLN A 329 5.45 -14.84 43.67
CA GLN A 329 5.39 -15.15 45.09
C GLN A 329 6.67 -15.88 45.53
N LYS A 330 7.76 -15.13 45.72
CA LYS A 330 8.49 -15.29 46.99
C LYS A 330 7.71 -14.49 48.03
N LEU A 331 6.54 -14.98 48.41
CA LEU A 331 6.06 -14.65 49.76
C LEU A 331 7.11 -15.27 50.69
N PRO A 332 7.66 -14.52 51.66
CA PRO A 332 8.36 -15.20 52.74
C PRO A 332 7.41 -16.26 53.29
N GLU A 333 7.93 -17.44 53.58
CA GLU A 333 7.28 -18.43 54.45
C GLU A 333 7.06 -17.80 55.84
N GLU A 334 6.16 -16.83 55.93
CA GLU A 334 5.62 -16.40 57.20
C GLU A 334 4.58 -17.44 57.60
N ASN A 335 5.08 -18.44 58.34
CA ASN A 335 4.35 -19.16 59.37
C ASN A 335 2.94 -19.58 58.95
N TYR A 336 2.87 -20.64 58.13
CA TYR A 336 1.68 -21.49 58.11
C TYR A 336 1.57 -22.21 59.46
N ILE A 337 1.10 -21.49 60.48
CA ILE A 337 0.56 -22.10 61.68
C ILE A 337 -0.69 -22.84 61.20
N PRO A 338 -0.72 -24.19 61.22
CA PRO A 338 -1.92 -24.90 60.83
C PRO A 338 -3.01 -24.46 61.78
N ARG A 339 -4.03 -23.76 61.28
CA ARG A 339 -5.25 -23.49 62.04
C ARG A 339 -5.73 -24.85 62.54
N ARG A 340 -5.69 -25.04 63.87
CA ARG A 340 -6.19 -26.24 64.52
C ARG A 340 -7.55 -26.54 63.92
N ARG A 341 -7.67 -27.71 63.29
CA ARG A 341 -8.94 -28.26 62.86
C ARG A 341 -9.83 -28.30 64.11
N THR A 342 -10.83 -27.44 64.17
CA THR A 342 -11.95 -27.64 65.08
C THR A 342 -12.50 -29.04 64.80
N PRO A 343 -12.67 -29.91 65.82
CA PRO A 343 -13.20 -31.24 65.60
C PRO A 343 -14.59 -31.15 64.97
N PRO A 344 -15.00 -32.11 64.13
CA PRO A 344 -16.35 -32.14 63.59
C PRO A 344 -17.32 -32.27 64.76
N ARG A 345 -18.28 -31.34 64.78
CA ARG A 345 -19.38 -31.19 65.74
C ARG A 345 -20.11 -32.53 65.91
N SER A 346 -19.80 -33.27 66.98
CA SER A 346 -20.56 -34.43 67.39
C SER A 346 -21.90 -33.95 67.98
N TRP A 347 -22.97 -34.20 67.25
CA TRP A 347 -24.32 -34.12 67.79
C TRP A 347 -24.50 -35.25 68.81
N ARG A 348 -24.31 -34.94 70.09
CA ARG A 348 -24.71 -35.81 71.21
C ARG A 348 -25.31 -34.94 72.31
N TRP A 349 -26.59 -35.21 72.59
CA TRP A 349 -27.36 -34.63 73.67
C TRP A 349 -26.73 -34.95 75.03
N SER A 350 -26.54 -33.93 75.87
CA SER A 350 -26.75 -34.02 77.32
C SER A 350 -26.80 -32.60 77.92
N GLU A 351 -27.44 -32.54 79.08
CA GLU A 351 -28.07 -31.38 79.73
C GLU A 351 -27.15 -30.21 80.08
N SER A 352 -27.75 -29.02 80.10
CA SER A 352 -27.13 -27.73 80.42
C SER A 352 -26.52 -27.72 81.83
N PRO A 353 -25.24 -27.35 81.99
CA PRO A 353 -24.69 -27.01 83.31
C PRO A 353 -25.21 -25.64 83.76
N GLU A 354 -25.67 -25.58 85.02
CA GLU A 354 -26.14 -24.39 85.71
C GLU A 354 -25.09 -23.26 85.69
N THR A 355 -25.56 -22.03 85.50
CA THR A 355 -24.71 -20.83 85.46
C THR A 355 -24.52 -20.30 86.88
N GLU A 356 -23.31 -20.43 87.43
CA GLU A 356 -22.96 -19.79 88.70
C GLU A 356 -22.89 -18.27 88.53
N ILE A 357 -23.65 -17.55 89.37
CA ILE A 357 -23.74 -16.10 89.43
C ILE A 357 -22.54 -15.55 90.22
N PRO A 358 -21.67 -14.70 89.65
CA PRO A 358 -20.64 -14.03 90.43
C PRO A 358 -21.24 -12.94 91.32
N LYS A 359 -20.93 -12.99 92.62
CA LYS A 359 -21.36 -12.03 93.63
C LYS A 359 -20.71 -10.66 93.44
N ASP A 360 -21.56 -9.64 93.54
CA ASP A 360 -21.22 -8.22 93.63
C ASP A 360 -20.16 -7.90 94.69
N THR A 361 -19.15 -7.12 94.30
CA THR A 361 -18.47 -6.18 95.21
C THR A 361 -18.39 -4.80 94.56
N LYS A 362 -19.08 -3.85 95.20
CA LYS A 362 -19.08 -2.41 94.91
C LYS A 362 -17.74 -1.78 95.31
N SER A 363 -17.17 -0.93 94.45
CA SER A 363 -16.70 0.42 94.85
C SER A 363 -16.37 1.32 93.66
N SER A 364 -16.86 2.57 93.75
CA SER A 364 -16.36 3.86 93.17
C SER A 364 -16.27 3.98 91.65
N ARG A 365 -17.21 4.66 90.96
CA ARG A 365 -17.36 6.12 90.74
C ARG A 365 -16.09 6.82 90.22
N GLU A 366 -16.06 7.11 88.91
CA GLU A 366 -15.72 8.40 88.24
C GLU A 366 -15.69 8.17 86.70
N SER A 367 -16.63 8.74 85.93
CA SER A 367 -16.52 10.02 85.19
C SER A 367 -15.79 9.91 83.84
N ASN A 368 -16.54 9.83 82.73
CA ASN A 368 -16.31 10.58 81.47
C ASN A 368 -17.22 10.05 80.35
N ASP A 369 -18.34 10.76 80.11
CA ASP A 369 -19.32 10.45 79.08
C ASP A 369 -19.72 11.76 78.36
N GLU A 370 -18.80 12.29 77.56
CA GLU A 370 -18.92 13.61 76.90
C GLU A 370 -18.72 13.56 75.37
N GLU A 371 -18.78 12.40 74.71
CA GLU A 371 -18.44 12.32 73.27
C GLU A 371 -19.50 11.70 72.34
N LYS A 372 -20.75 11.50 72.80
CA LYS A 372 -21.81 10.90 71.95
C LYS A 372 -22.99 11.80 71.59
N LYS A 373 -23.11 13.03 72.09
CA LYS A 373 -24.27 13.91 71.81
C LYS A 373 -24.12 14.89 70.64
N ASN A 374 -22.96 14.96 69.97
CA ASN A 374 -22.72 15.96 68.93
C ASN A 374 -22.97 15.50 67.48
N ARG A 375 -23.35 14.23 67.25
CA ARG A 375 -23.57 13.69 65.89
C ARG A 375 -25.03 13.67 65.41
N GLU A 376 -26.02 13.85 66.29
CA GLU A 376 -27.44 13.79 65.91
C GLU A 376 -28.09 15.15 65.65
N ARG A 377 -27.50 16.28 66.09
CA ARG A 377 -28.06 17.63 65.83
C ARG A 377 -27.77 18.20 64.44
N ARG A 378 -26.88 17.61 63.64
CA ARG A 378 -26.51 18.13 62.30
C ARG A 378 -27.35 17.59 61.12
N ARG A 379 -28.30 16.67 61.36
CA ARG A 379 -29.16 16.11 60.30
C ARG A 379 -30.57 16.72 60.20
N SER A 380 -31.04 17.54 61.16
CA SER A 380 -32.39 18.12 61.09
C SER A 380 -32.47 19.56 60.55
N HIS A 381 -31.34 20.28 60.41
CA HIS A 381 -31.36 21.69 59.94
C HIS A 381 -31.23 21.92 58.42
N LYS A 382 -31.09 20.87 57.61
CA LYS A 382 -30.91 21.02 56.14
C LYS A 382 -32.20 20.87 55.31
N ARG A 383 -33.37 20.81 55.95
CA ARG A 383 -34.69 20.62 55.28
C ARG A 383 -35.65 21.82 55.37
N LYS A 384 -35.21 22.99 55.85
CA LYS A 384 -36.06 24.19 56.03
C LYS A 384 -35.65 25.44 55.23
N LEU A 385 -34.79 25.32 54.22
CA LEU A 385 -34.43 26.43 53.32
C LEU A 385 -34.58 25.98 51.86
N ARG A 386 -35.82 25.91 51.39
CA ARG A 386 -36.24 25.89 49.98
C ARG A 386 -37.78 25.96 49.92
N LYS A 387 -38.30 27.10 50.34
CA LYS A 387 -39.62 27.64 50.01
C LYS A 387 -39.53 29.12 50.38
N ASP A 388 -39.08 29.89 49.40
CA ASP A 388 -39.59 31.20 49.00
C ASP A 388 -39.06 31.45 47.58
#